data_AF-A0A3D4N7Q9-F1
#
_entry.id   AF-A0A3D4N7Q9-F1
#
_cell.length_a   1.000
_cell.length_b   1.000
_cell.length_c   1.000
_cell.angle_alpha   90.00
_cell.angle_beta   90.00
_cell.angle_gamma   90.00
#
_symmetry.space_group_name_H-M   'P 1'
#
loop_
_entity.id
_entity.type
_entity.pdbx_description
1 polymer ?
#
loop_
_entity_poly.entity_id
_entity_poly.type
_entity_poly.pdbx_seq_one_letter_code
_entity_poly.pdbx_strand_id
1 'polypeptide(L)'
;MVMKTTQHPLIDINTADEKLLATSLKISLRLAKRIIAFRPYEKIDQLNQVWGVDSATLERIKTHCKIESEEPIQTIEISPSPVEPEPQLSTAHFTISNEVLEESVLATDQKESQVKEKDKVNSNLNLLLFFIILIGAFFRFNGINWDLNKHQHPDERYITDVATNIQTVSSLKEYFDTANSTMNPVNHGSYTYGMLPLFTTRIVAEIIHKTSYDQIVLVGRVISGVFDMLALWMIYLLAKKLFGKKTGVLAAGLYAAAVFLIQMSHFFTVDSFCTVFVILAVYLALNALQITNPKFRLDW
;
A
#
# COMPACT_ATOMS: atom_id res chain seq x y z
N MET A 1 -43.63 48.08 -17.01
CA MET A 1 -42.33 47.38 -17.14
C MET A 1 -42.56 45.93 -16.74
N VAL A 2 -42.89 45.07 -17.71
CA VAL A 2 -43.24 43.66 -17.45
C VAL A 2 -41.92 42.91 -17.26
N MET A 3 -41.66 42.43 -16.05
CA MET A 3 -40.51 41.56 -15.76
C MET A 3 -40.74 40.22 -16.43
N LYS A 4 -40.00 39.94 -17.51
CA LYS A 4 -39.87 38.60 -18.09
C LYS A 4 -39.17 37.70 -17.07
N THR A 5 -39.93 36.87 -16.36
CA THR A 5 -39.41 35.66 -15.74
C THR A 5 -38.95 34.71 -16.84
N THR A 6 -37.65 34.70 -17.13
CA THR A 6 -37.01 33.68 -17.97
C THR A 6 -37.05 32.34 -17.22
N GLN A 7 -38.09 31.54 -17.45
CA GLN A 7 -38.05 30.12 -17.10
C GLN A 7 -37.01 29.45 -18.01
N HIS A 8 -35.90 29.00 -17.43
CA HIS A 8 -34.95 28.15 -18.15
C HIS A 8 -35.61 26.78 -18.41
N PRO A 9 -35.49 26.21 -19.62
CA PRO A 9 -36.04 24.89 -19.92
C PRO A 9 -35.40 23.84 -18.98
N LEU A 10 -36.21 22.96 -18.41
CA LEU A 10 -35.71 21.88 -17.56
C LEU A 10 -34.76 20.99 -18.37
N ILE A 11 -33.66 20.58 -17.74
CA ILE A 11 -32.61 19.80 -18.40
C ILE A 11 -32.84 18.32 -18.12
N ASP A 12 -32.83 17.52 -19.19
CA ASP A 12 -32.86 16.07 -19.05
C ASP A 12 -31.48 15.53 -18.63
N ILE A 13 -31.46 14.89 -17.47
CA ILE A 13 -30.24 14.36 -16.86
C ILE A 13 -29.65 13.17 -17.61
N ASN A 14 -30.46 12.44 -18.39
CA ASN A 14 -30.02 11.26 -19.14
C ASN A 14 -29.42 11.61 -20.50
N THR A 15 -29.83 12.72 -21.11
CA THR A 15 -29.41 13.11 -22.47
C THR A 15 -28.47 14.31 -22.52
N ALA A 16 -28.38 15.13 -21.45
CA ALA A 16 -27.55 16.32 -21.45
C ALA A 16 -26.04 16.05 -21.61
N ASP A 17 -25.33 16.95 -22.31
CA ASP A 17 -23.88 16.89 -22.44
C ASP A 17 -23.16 17.39 -21.16
N GLU A 18 -21.90 16.99 -20.96
CA GLU A 18 -21.07 17.28 -19.78
C GLU A 18 -20.99 18.78 -19.47
N LYS A 19 -20.73 19.60 -20.50
CA LYS A 19 -20.62 21.06 -20.35
C LYS A 19 -21.95 21.72 -20.02
N LEU A 20 -23.04 21.17 -20.54
CA LEU A 20 -24.41 21.64 -20.29
C LEU A 20 -24.79 21.34 -18.83
N LEU A 21 -24.50 20.14 -18.33
CA LEU A 21 -24.71 19.78 -16.92
C LEU A 21 -23.91 20.66 -15.97
N ALA A 22 -22.62 20.86 -16.24
CA ALA A 22 -21.75 21.67 -15.37
C ALA A 22 -22.23 23.12 -15.26
N THR A 23 -22.59 23.73 -16.39
CA THR A 23 -23.01 25.14 -16.46
C THR A 23 -24.37 25.35 -15.81
N SER A 24 -25.34 24.49 -16.10
CA SER A 24 -26.71 24.69 -15.68
C SER A 24 -26.98 24.26 -14.24
N LEU A 25 -26.32 23.20 -13.76
CA LEU A 25 -26.44 22.74 -12.37
C LEU A 25 -25.46 23.43 -11.41
N LYS A 26 -24.56 24.28 -11.95
CA LYS A 26 -23.46 24.92 -11.23
C LYS A 26 -22.63 23.88 -10.46
N ILE A 27 -22.26 22.80 -11.14
CA ILE A 27 -21.46 21.70 -10.60
C ILE A 27 -20.11 21.62 -11.31
N SER A 28 -19.12 21.01 -10.66
CA SER A 28 -17.82 20.79 -11.29
C SER A 28 -17.92 19.84 -12.48
N LEU A 29 -17.04 20.01 -13.49
CA LEU A 29 -16.91 19.09 -14.63
C LEU A 29 -16.65 17.64 -14.17
N ARG A 30 -15.88 17.47 -13.08
CA ARG A 30 -15.64 16.15 -12.48
C ARG A 30 -16.94 15.51 -11.96
N LEU A 31 -17.84 16.29 -11.34
CA LEU A 31 -19.12 15.79 -10.87
C LEU A 31 -20.07 15.51 -12.04
N ALA A 32 -20.08 16.36 -13.08
CA ALA A 32 -20.86 16.14 -14.30
C ALA A 32 -20.48 14.83 -15.02
N LYS A 33 -19.18 14.55 -15.21
CA LYS A 33 -18.70 13.26 -15.77
C LYS A 33 -19.20 12.04 -14.99
N ARG A 34 -19.27 12.18 -13.67
CA ARG A 34 -19.71 11.10 -12.80
C ARG A 34 -21.22 10.91 -12.88
N ILE A 35 -22.01 11.97 -12.96
CA ILE A 35 -23.44 11.86 -13.24
C ILE A 35 -23.67 11.11 -14.56
N ILE A 36 -22.89 11.42 -15.61
CA ILE A 36 -22.98 10.73 -16.91
C ILE A 36 -22.65 9.23 -16.79
N ALA A 37 -21.64 8.87 -16.00
CA ALA A 37 -21.20 7.48 -15.85
C ALA A 37 -22.24 6.54 -15.20
N PHE A 38 -23.22 7.09 -14.48
CA PHE A 38 -24.28 6.32 -13.79
C PHE A 38 -25.65 6.46 -14.48
N ARG A 39 -25.68 6.96 -15.72
CA ARG A 39 -26.89 6.92 -16.55
C ARG A 39 -27.23 5.47 -16.94
N PRO A 40 -28.51 5.14 -17.17
CA PRO A 40 -29.68 6.01 -17.07
C PRO A 40 -30.24 6.09 -15.62
N TYR A 41 -30.83 7.23 -15.29
CA TYR A 41 -31.60 7.41 -14.06
C TYR A 41 -33.10 7.33 -14.37
N GLU A 42 -33.82 6.54 -13.58
CA GLU A 42 -35.28 6.42 -13.59
C GLU A 42 -35.92 7.47 -12.68
N LYS A 43 -35.24 7.82 -11.57
CA LYS A 43 -35.71 8.79 -10.58
C LYS A 43 -34.59 9.74 -10.19
N ILE A 44 -34.92 11.00 -9.94
CA ILE A 44 -33.94 12.03 -9.53
C ILE A 44 -33.26 11.66 -8.21
N ASP A 45 -33.94 10.92 -7.32
CA ASP A 45 -33.37 10.46 -6.04
C ASP A 45 -32.23 9.43 -6.20
N GLN A 46 -32.05 8.82 -7.39
CA GLN A 46 -30.93 7.92 -7.66
C GLN A 46 -29.58 8.65 -7.76
N LEU A 47 -29.57 9.99 -7.81
CA LEU A 47 -28.32 10.77 -7.75
C LEU A 47 -27.56 10.59 -6.43
N ASN A 48 -28.22 10.10 -5.38
CA ASN A 48 -27.55 9.73 -4.12
C ASN A 48 -26.48 8.63 -4.30
N GLN A 49 -26.54 7.86 -5.38
CA GLN A 49 -25.52 6.84 -5.70
C GLN A 49 -24.20 7.48 -6.19
N VAL A 50 -24.23 8.73 -6.64
CA VAL A 50 -23.04 9.46 -7.09
C VAL A 50 -22.35 10.09 -5.87
N TRP A 51 -21.25 9.47 -5.42
CA TRP A 51 -20.49 9.95 -4.24
C TRP A 51 -20.13 11.46 -4.31
N GLY A 52 -20.18 12.21 -3.22
CA GLY A 52 -19.78 13.63 -3.24
C GLY A 52 -20.77 14.60 -3.91
N VAL A 53 -22.02 14.19 -4.12
CA VAL A 53 -23.16 15.12 -4.26
C VAL A 53 -23.63 15.47 -2.85
N ASP A 54 -23.52 16.74 -2.45
CA ASP A 54 -24.04 17.24 -1.18
C ASP A 54 -25.57 17.46 -1.27
N SER A 55 -26.24 17.41 -0.12
CA SER A 55 -27.71 17.58 -0.04
C SER A 55 -28.19 18.90 -0.64
N ALA A 56 -27.41 19.97 -0.47
CA ALA A 56 -27.69 21.29 -1.05
C ALA A 56 -27.60 21.32 -2.58
N THR A 57 -26.68 20.56 -3.20
CA THR A 57 -26.65 20.41 -4.66
C THR A 57 -27.78 19.53 -5.16
N LEU A 58 -28.18 18.51 -4.40
CA LEU A 58 -29.28 17.62 -4.77
C LEU A 58 -30.63 18.36 -4.82
N GLU A 59 -30.90 19.25 -3.88
CA GLU A 59 -32.11 20.09 -3.92
C GLU A 59 -32.11 21.07 -5.11
N ARG A 60 -30.94 21.63 -5.44
CA ARG A 60 -30.79 22.47 -6.63
C ARG A 60 -31.02 21.69 -7.93
N ILE A 61 -30.53 20.45 -8.02
CA ILE A 61 -30.77 19.58 -9.16
C ILE A 61 -32.25 19.21 -9.29
N LYS A 62 -32.94 18.93 -8.18
CA LYS A 62 -34.39 18.64 -8.16
C LYS A 62 -35.24 19.78 -8.74
N THR A 63 -34.77 21.02 -8.65
CA THR A 63 -35.50 22.20 -9.13
C THR A 63 -35.30 22.46 -10.63
N HIS A 64 -34.26 21.87 -11.24
CA HIS A 64 -33.81 22.21 -12.59
C HIS A 64 -33.77 21.03 -13.58
N CYS A 65 -34.01 19.80 -13.13
CA CYS A 65 -33.97 18.61 -13.97
C CYS A 65 -35.32 17.92 -14.14
N LYS A 66 -35.57 17.41 -15.36
CA LYS A 66 -36.69 16.51 -15.70
C LYS A 66 -36.10 15.17 -16.12
N ILE A 67 -36.85 14.10 -15.94
CA ILE A 67 -36.56 12.79 -16.56
C ILE A 67 -37.67 12.58 -17.58
N GLU A 68 -37.32 12.59 -18.86
CA GLU A 68 -38.25 12.12 -19.90
C GLU A 68 -38.05 10.61 -20.04
N SER A 69 -39.14 9.87 -19.80
CA SER A 69 -39.18 8.42 -19.93
C SER A 69 -39.55 8.11 -21.38
N GLU A 70 -38.56 7.68 -22.16
CA GLU A 70 -38.81 6.88 -23.36
C GLU A 70 -38.62 5.39 -23.02
N GLU A 71 -39.47 4.57 -23.62
CA GLU A 71 -39.75 3.18 -23.32
C GLU A 71 -38.51 2.26 -23.28
N PRO A 72 -38.53 1.19 -22.46
CA PRO A 72 -37.39 0.30 -22.30
C PRO A 72 -37.12 -0.50 -23.58
N ILE A 73 -35.95 -0.27 -24.18
CA ILE A 73 -35.39 -1.18 -25.18
C ILE A 73 -35.05 -2.51 -24.48
N GLN A 74 -35.53 -3.59 -25.10
CA GLN A 74 -35.45 -4.97 -24.66
C GLN A 74 -34.02 -5.41 -24.30
N THR A 75 -33.94 -6.17 -23.21
CA THR A 75 -32.82 -7.00 -22.79
C THR A 75 -32.33 -7.86 -23.96
N ILE A 76 -31.11 -7.62 -24.44
CA ILE A 76 -30.43 -8.58 -25.32
C ILE A 76 -29.86 -9.67 -24.40
N GLU A 77 -30.53 -10.81 -24.36
CA GLU A 77 -29.95 -12.07 -23.91
C GLU A 77 -28.76 -12.43 -24.81
N ILE A 78 -27.55 -12.51 -24.22
CA ILE A 78 -26.41 -13.12 -24.90
C ILE A 78 -26.46 -14.62 -24.58
N SER A 79 -27.03 -15.39 -25.50
CA SER A 79 -26.87 -16.84 -25.56
C SER A 79 -25.57 -17.16 -26.34
N PRO A 80 -24.76 -18.15 -25.93
CA PRO A 80 -23.46 -18.40 -26.50
C PRO A 80 -23.59 -19.07 -27.88
N SER A 81 -22.77 -18.64 -28.83
CA SER A 81 -22.65 -19.25 -30.16
C SER A 81 -21.19 -19.14 -30.65
N PRO A 82 -20.77 -19.97 -31.62
CA PRO A 82 -19.83 -21.07 -31.37
C PRO A 82 -18.36 -20.73 -31.62
N VAL A 83 -17.49 -21.54 -31.01
CA VAL A 83 -16.04 -21.58 -31.28
C VAL A 83 -15.80 -22.14 -32.69
N GLU A 84 -15.02 -21.43 -33.50
CA GLU A 84 -14.42 -21.94 -34.74
C GLU A 84 -12.91 -21.56 -34.76
N PRO A 85 -12.01 -22.42 -35.29
CA PRO A 85 -10.73 -22.72 -34.65
C PRO A 85 -9.53 -21.90 -35.15
N GLU A 86 -8.45 -21.99 -34.37
CA GLU A 86 -7.12 -21.47 -34.67
C GLU A 86 -6.54 -22.01 -35.99
N PRO A 87 -5.88 -21.17 -36.81
CA PRO A 87 -5.00 -21.64 -37.86
C PRO A 87 -3.61 -21.96 -37.28
N GLN A 88 -3.18 -23.21 -37.44
CA GLN A 88 -1.81 -23.67 -37.25
C GLN A 88 -0.90 -23.15 -38.38
N LEU A 89 0.35 -22.78 -38.07
CA LEU A 89 1.40 -22.69 -39.09
C LEU A 89 2.78 -23.15 -38.59
N SER A 90 3.14 -24.34 -39.05
CA SER A 90 4.43 -24.82 -39.58
C SER A 90 5.76 -24.31 -38.97
N THR A 91 6.48 -25.23 -38.35
CA THR A 91 7.93 -25.20 -38.13
C THR A 91 8.72 -25.18 -39.44
N ALA A 92 9.59 -24.19 -39.61
CA ALA A 92 10.68 -24.22 -40.58
C ALA A 92 11.96 -23.65 -39.94
N HIS A 93 13.05 -24.40 -40.10
CA HIS A 93 14.39 -24.09 -39.64
C HIS A 93 14.99 -22.85 -40.32
N PHE A 94 15.75 -22.06 -39.57
CA PHE A 94 16.81 -21.22 -40.14
C PHE A 94 18.03 -21.19 -39.23
N THR A 95 19.16 -21.64 -39.78
CA THR A 95 20.51 -21.62 -39.22
C THR A 95 21.29 -20.49 -39.89
N ILE A 96 22.29 -19.91 -39.22
CA ILE A 96 23.49 -19.16 -39.69
C ILE A 96 23.90 -18.22 -38.52
N SER A 97 25.14 -18.05 -38.07
CA SER A 97 26.45 -18.66 -38.34
C SER A 97 27.36 -18.29 -37.15
N ASN A 98 28.29 -19.18 -36.81
CA ASN A 98 29.45 -18.82 -36.01
C ASN A 98 30.45 -18.12 -36.93
N GLU A 99 30.77 -16.86 -36.65
CA GLU A 99 31.97 -16.24 -37.21
C GLU A 99 32.75 -15.54 -36.10
N VAL A 100 33.95 -16.06 -35.92
CA VAL A 100 35.02 -15.58 -35.07
C VAL A 100 35.52 -14.26 -35.64
N LEU A 101 35.68 -13.25 -34.79
CA LEU A 101 36.68 -12.21 -34.99
C LEU A 101 37.41 -12.00 -33.66
N GLU A 102 38.52 -12.73 -33.55
CA GLU A 102 39.65 -12.35 -32.72
C GLU A 102 40.08 -10.94 -33.09
N GLU A 103 40.03 -10.02 -32.14
CA GLU A 103 40.92 -8.87 -32.16
C GLU A 103 41.54 -8.66 -30.76
N SER A 104 42.80 -9.09 -30.70
CA SER A 104 43.93 -8.45 -30.03
C SER A 104 43.82 -8.13 -28.52
N VAL A 105 44.22 -9.14 -27.74
CA VAL A 105 45.42 -9.13 -26.86
C VAL A 105 46.13 -7.76 -26.70
N LEU A 106 45.54 -6.82 -25.96
CA LEU A 106 46.27 -5.75 -25.25
C LEU A 106 45.44 -5.07 -24.14
N ALA A 107 44.72 -5.81 -23.29
CA ALA A 107 43.87 -5.22 -22.24
C ALA A 107 43.91 -5.96 -20.88
N THR A 108 44.84 -6.89 -20.67
CA THR A 108 44.71 -7.89 -19.60
C THR A 108 45.11 -7.39 -18.21
N ASP A 109 46.02 -6.41 -18.08
CA ASP A 109 46.49 -5.95 -16.76
C ASP A 109 45.57 -4.95 -16.05
N GLN A 110 44.78 -4.16 -16.78
CA GLN A 110 43.87 -3.19 -16.15
C GLN A 110 42.55 -3.81 -15.69
N LYS A 111 42.11 -4.91 -16.34
CA LYS A 111 40.84 -5.57 -16.02
C LYS A 111 40.93 -6.34 -14.70
N GLU A 112 42.06 -6.99 -14.42
CA GLU A 112 42.26 -7.71 -13.15
C GLU A 112 42.32 -6.78 -11.93
N SER A 113 42.98 -5.63 -12.06
CA SER A 113 43.10 -4.65 -10.98
C SER A 113 41.75 -3.98 -10.65
N GLN A 114 40.98 -3.59 -11.67
CA GLN A 114 39.63 -3.01 -11.46
C GLN A 114 38.62 -4.03 -10.91
N VAL A 115 38.71 -5.30 -11.31
CA VAL A 115 37.83 -6.36 -10.76
C VAL A 115 38.16 -6.60 -9.28
N LYS A 116 39.44 -6.78 -8.93
CA LYS A 116 39.87 -6.97 -7.52
C LYS A 116 39.50 -5.78 -6.63
N GLU A 117 39.64 -4.56 -7.11
CA GLU A 117 39.28 -3.35 -6.35
C GLU A 117 37.77 -3.23 -6.13
N LYS A 118 36.97 -3.48 -7.18
CA LYS A 118 35.50 -3.45 -7.09
C LYS A 118 34.96 -4.53 -6.15
N ASP A 119 35.55 -5.72 -6.17
CA ASP A 119 35.20 -6.82 -5.27
C ASP A 119 35.58 -6.51 -3.82
N LYS A 120 36.76 -5.91 -3.59
CA LYS A 120 37.19 -5.48 -2.26
C LYS A 120 36.31 -4.36 -1.68
N VAL A 121 35.97 -3.34 -2.49
CA VAL A 121 35.04 -2.27 -2.08
C VAL A 121 33.66 -2.85 -1.76
N ASN A 122 33.17 -3.80 -2.58
CA ASN A 122 31.92 -4.48 -2.31
C ASN A 122 31.95 -5.28 -1.01
N SER A 123 33.06 -5.95 -0.71
CA SER A 123 33.27 -6.68 0.54
C SER A 123 33.28 -5.73 1.75
N ASN A 124 34.03 -4.63 1.68
CA ASN A 124 34.09 -3.62 2.73
C ASN A 124 32.71 -3.00 3.02
N LEU A 125 31.92 -2.72 1.98
CA LEU A 125 30.55 -2.21 2.14
C LEU A 125 29.60 -3.24 2.78
N ASN A 126 29.78 -4.53 2.49
CA ASN A 126 29.02 -5.58 3.15
C ASN A 126 29.38 -5.68 4.64
N LEU A 127 30.68 -5.61 4.95
CA LEU A 127 31.17 -5.62 6.33
C LEU A 127 30.65 -4.40 7.11
N LEU A 128 30.69 -3.21 6.51
CA LEU A 128 30.14 -2.00 7.10
C LEU A 128 28.62 -2.13 7.34
N LEU A 129 27.88 -2.64 6.35
CA LEU A 129 26.45 -2.89 6.49
C LEU A 129 26.14 -3.87 7.63
N PHE A 130 26.93 -4.94 7.75
CA PHE A 130 26.81 -5.90 8.85
C PHE A 130 26.95 -5.21 10.21
N PHE A 131 27.97 -4.36 10.39
CA PHE A 131 28.13 -3.61 11.63
C PHE A 131 27.02 -2.57 11.87
N ILE A 132 26.51 -1.91 10.83
CA ILE A 132 25.36 -1.00 10.94
C ILE A 132 24.13 -1.75 11.45
N ILE A 133 23.85 -2.94 10.91
CA ILE A 133 22.73 -3.77 11.36
C ILE A 133 22.94 -4.21 12.81
N LEU A 134 24.16 -4.62 13.19
CA LEU A 134 24.47 -5.03 14.56
C LEU A 134 24.29 -3.88 15.57
N ILE A 135 24.80 -2.68 15.25
CA ILE A 135 24.65 -1.48 16.08
C ILE A 135 23.18 -1.06 16.13
N GLY A 136 22.49 -1.08 14.99
CA GLY A 136 21.07 -0.78 14.91
C GLY A 136 20.24 -1.71 15.80
N ALA A 137 20.55 -3.01 15.79
CA ALA A 137 19.92 -3.99 16.66
C ALA A 137 20.23 -3.74 18.13
N PHE A 138 21.50 -3.45 18.47
CA PHE A 138 21.88 -3.09 19.84
C PHE A 138 21.05 -1.91 20.35
N PHE A 139 20.89 -0.85 19.57
CA PHE A 139 20.09 0.30 19.98
C PHE A 139 18.61 0.00 20.17
N ARG A 140 18.01 -0.97 19.47
CA ARG A 140 16.56 -1.27 19.52
C ARG A 140 16.19 -2.32 20.57
N PHE A 141 17.13 -3.21 20.90
CA PHE A 141 16.88 -4.31 21.83
C PHE A 141 17.55 -4.13 23.18
N ASN A 142 18.41 -3.11 23.35
CA ASN A 142 18.93 -2.77 24.66
C ASN A 142 17.87 -2.00 25.45
N GLY A 143 17.57 -2.44 26.68
CA GLY A 143 16.61 -1.73 27.53
C GLY A 143 15.14 -1.89 27.09
N ILE A 144 14.72 -3.07 26.64
CA ILE A 144 13.30 -3.33 26.27
C ILE A 144 12.31 -2.90 27.36
N ASN A 145 12.68 -3.03 28.65
CA ASN A 145 11.90 -2.53 29.78
C ASN A 145 12.42 -1.17 30.31
N TRP A 146 12.72 -0.24 29.42
CA TRP A 146 13.29 1.08 29.75
C TRP A 146 12.38 1.92 30.68
N ASP A 147 11.06 1.72 30.60
CA ASP A 147 10.07 2.44 31.39
C ASP A 147 9.74 1.74 32.71
N LEU A 148 10.38 0.62 33.05
CA LEU A 148 10.20 -0.11 34.32
C LEU A 148 8.72 -0.44 34.62
N ASN A 149 7.99 -0.93 33.61
CA ASN A 149 6.54 -1.22 33.67
C ASN A 149 5.69 -0.02 34.12
N LYS A 150 6.07 1.20 33.74
CA LYS A 150 5.27 2.41 34.03
C LYS A 150 4.18 2.67 33.00
N HIS A 151 4.27 2.08 31.80
CA HIS A 151 3.21 2.07 30.77
C HIS A 151 2.68 3.47 30.43
N GLN A 152 3.59 4.42 30.21
CA GLN A 152 3.25 5.84 30.05
C GLN A 152 2.65 6.18 28.68
N HIS A 153 2.95 5.39 27.66
CA HIS A 153 2.47 5.67 26.30
C HIS A 153 1.00 5.24 26.16
N PRO A 154 0.08 6.16 25.86
CA PRO A 154 -1.35 5.87 25.89
C PRO A 154 -1.77 4.80 24.87
N ASP A 155 -1.24 4.86 23.65
CA ASP A 155 -1.56 3.85 22.61
C ASP A 155 -1.02 2.46 22.96
N GLU A 156 0.26 2.34 23.34
CA GLU A 156 0.85 1.09 23.82
C GLU A 156 0.03 0.47 24.96
N ARG A 157 -0.38 1.30 25.93
CA ARG A 157 -1.20 0.87 27.06
C ARG A 157 -2.51 0.26 26.59
N TYR A 158 -3.19 0.92 25.65
CA TYR A 158 -4.46 0.44 25.11
C TYR A 158 -4.29 -0.85 24.30
N ILE A 159 -3.29 -0.92 23.41
CA ILE A 159 -3.00 -2.14 22.64
C ILE A 159 -2.64 -3.29 23.58
N THR A 160 -1.87 -3.04 24.64
CA THR A 160 -1.49 -4.03 25.66
C THR A 160 -2.70 -4.57 26.42
N ASP A 161 -3.63 -3.71 26.82
CA ASP A 161 -4.86 -4.12 27.48
C ASP A 161 -5.69 -5.06 26.60
N VAL A 162 -5.91 -4.66 25.33
CA VAL A 162 -6.62 -5.50 24.37
C VAL A 162 -5.88 -6.82 24.11
N ALA A 163 -4.55 -6.78 23.92
CA ALA A 163 -3.72 -7.98 23.71
C ALA A 163 -3.76 -8.94 24.90
N THR A 164 -3.90 -8.43 26.12
CA THR A 164 -4.03 -9.24 27.34
C THR A 164 -5.36 -10.00 27.35
N ASN A 165 -6.43 -9.33 26.91
CA ASN A 165 -7.80 -9.82 27.00
C ASN A 165 -8.22 -10.78 25.87
N ILE A 166 -7.69 -10.60 24.65
CA ILE A 166 -7.97 -11.53 23.54
C ILE A 166 -7.25 -12.88 23.74
N GLN A 167 -7.73 -13.94 23.09
CA GLN A 167 -7.09 -15.26 23.10
C GLN A 167 -7.06 -15.84 21.69
N THR A 168 -6.01 -16.61 21.35
CA THR A 168 -5.99 -17.30 20.07
C THR A 168 -7.09 -18.37 19.99
N VAL A 169 -7.50 -18.66 18.76
CA VAL A 169 -8.55 -19.62 18.45
C VAL A 169 -7.96 -20.93 17.94
N SER A 170 -8.68 -22.04 18.15
CA SER A 170 -8.18 -23.36 17.76
C SER A 170 -8.41 -23.67 16.27
N SER A 171 -9.30 -22.92 15.61
CA SER A 171 -9.69 -23.17 14.23
C SER A 171 -9.88 -21.89 13.42
N LEU A 172 -9.69 -21.98 12.09
CA LEU A 172 -10.00 -20.89 11.16
C LEU A 172 -11.49 -20.53 11.17
N LYS A 173 -12.37 -21.50 11.46
CA LYS A 173 -13.81 -21.27 11.56
C LYS A 173 -14.13 -20.31 12.72
N GLU A 174 -13.52 -20.52 13.88
CA GLU A 174 -13.65 -19.60 15.03
C GLU A 174 -13.07 -18.22 14.72
N TYR A 175 -11.94 -18.15 13.99
CA TYR A 175 -11.36 -16.86 13.58
C TYR A 175 -12.35 -16.02 12.76
N PHE A 176 -13.03 -16.64 11.78
CA PHE A 176 -14.01 -15.97 10.92
C PHE A 176 -15.40 -15.79 11.55
N ASP A 177 -15.65 -16.34 12.75
CA ASP A 177 -16.85 -16.05 13.53
C ASP A 177 -16.68 -14.73 14.31
N THR A 178 -16.91 -13.61 13.64
CA THR A 178 -16.72 -12.28 14.23
C THR A 178 -17.52 -12.07 15.53
N ALA A 179 -18.69 -12.70 15.67
CA ALA A 179 -19.55 -12.51 16.83
C ALA A 179 -18.99 -13.20 18.09
N ASN A 180 -18.40 -14.39 17.93
CA ASN A 180 -17.99 -15.23 19.05
C ASN A 180 -16.47 -15.40 19.21
N SER A 181 -15.67 -14.95 18.23
CA SER A 181 -14.21 -15.10 18.26
C SER A 181 -13.58 -14.42 19.47
N THR A 182 -12.84 -15.19 20.26
CA THR A 182 -12.01 -14.69 21.37
C THR A 182 -10.84 -13.82 20.88
N MET A 183 -10.55 -13.87 19.57
CA MET A 183 -9.50 -13.08 18.95
C MET A 183 -10.00 -11.72 18.46
N ASN A 184 -11.32 -11.49 18.46
CA ASN A 184 -11.92 -10.22 18.02
C ASN A 184 -11.72 -9.13 19.10
N PRO A 185 -10.87 -8.12 18.88
CA PRO A 185 -10.63 -7.08 19.88
C PRO A 185 -11.84 -6.18 20.12
N VAL A 186 -12.79 -6.15 19.20
CA VAL A 186 -14.00 -5.32 19.33
C VAL A 186 -14.89 -5.80 20.48
N ASN A 187 -14.78 -7.08 20.85
CA ASN A 187 -15.47 -7.65 22.01
C ASN A 187 -14.95 -7.07 23.35
N HIS A 188 -13.83 -6.35 23.34
CA HIS A 188 -13.18 -5.74 24.49
C HIS A 188 -13.13 -4.20 24.41
N GLY A 189 -13.89 -3.58 23.50
CA GLY A 189 -13.95 -2.13 23.30
C GLY A 189 -13.71 -1.70 21.85
N SER A 190 -13.57 -0.40 21.61
CA SER A 190 -13.34 0.12 20.26
C SER A 190 -11.87 0.00 19.84
N TYR A 191 -11.54 -0.96 18.97
CA TYR A 191 -10.17 -1.12 18.48
C TYR A 191 -9.99 -0.52 17.07
N THR A 192 -9.19 0.54 16.95
CA THR A 192 -8.96 1.28 15.69
C THR A 192 -7.56 1.07 15.10
N TYR A 193 -6.70 0.32 15.79
CA TYR A 193 -5.33 0.05 15.38
C TYR A 193 -5.28 -1.17 14.43
N GLY A 194 -4.12 -1.39 13.81
CA GLY A 194 -3.90 -2.54 12.93
C GLY A 194 -3.99 -3.87 13.67
N MET A 195 -4.69 -4.84 13.08
CA MET A 195 -4.81 -6.20 13.63
C MET A 195 -3.50 -6.99 13.59
N LEU A 196 -2.64 -6.74 12.60
CA LEU A 196 -1.39 -7.49 12.42
C LEU A 196 -0.44 -7.35 13.62
N PRO A 197 -0.11 -6.14 14.13
CA PRO A 197 0.66 -5.98 15.36
C PRO A 197 0.04 -6.70 16.55
N LEU A 198 -1.27 -6.55 16.76
CA LEU A 198 -2.00 -7.16 17.87
C LEU A 198 -1.92 -8.69 17.84
N PHE A 199 -2.27 -9.29 16.70
CA PHE A 199 -2.35 -10.73 16.55
C PHE A 199 -0.97 -11.37 16.58
N THR A 200 0.02 -10.76 15.93
CA THR A 200 1.40 -11.26 15.95
C THR A 200 1.93 -11.30 17.39
N THR A 201 1.74 -10.21 18.15
CA THR A 201 2.15 -10.15 19.54
C THR A 201 1.42 -11.16 20.40
N ARG A 202 0.10 -11.29 20.25
CA ARG A 202 -0.69 -12.25 21.03
C ARG A 202 -0.24 -13.69 20.78
N ILE A 203 -0.10 -14.08 19.52
CA ILE A 203 0.32 -15.44 19.15
C ILE A 203 1.70 -15.74 19.73
N VAL A 204 2.67 -14.83 19.55
CA VAL A 204 4.03 -15.02 20.08
C VAL A 204 4.02 -15.09 21.60
N ALA A 205 3.26 -14.22 22.27
CA ALA A 205 3.14 -14.19 23.72
C ALA A 205 2.55 -15.48 24.28
N GLU A 206 1.56 -16.08 23.62
CA GLU A 206 1.01 -17.37 24.01
C GLU A 206 2.01 -18.52 23.83
N ILE A 207 2.74 -18.55 22.70
CA ILE A 207 3.76 -19.57 22.42
C ILE A 207 4.85 -19.57 23.49
N ILE A 208 5.27 -18.39 23.96
CA ILE A 208 6.34 -18.25 24.96
C ILE A 208 5.82 -18.10 26.40
N HIS A 209 4.52 -18.28 26.61
CA HIS A 209 3.84 -18.16 27.91
C HIS A 209 4.08 -16.83 28.64
N LYS A 210 4.02 -15.71 27.91
CA LYS A 210 4.21 -14.32 28.39
C LYS A 210 2.99 -13.45 28.09
N THR A 211 1.82 -13.89 28.56
CA THR A 211 0.52 -13.25 28.23
C THR A 211 0.00 -12.29 29.29
N SER A 212 0.65 -12.17 30.45
CA SER A 212 0.24 -11.19 31.45
C SER A 212 0.52 -9.76 30.97
N TYR A 213 -0.19 -8.79 31.51
CA TYR A 213 -0.12 -7.39 31.09
C TYR A 213 1.33 -6.83 31.03
N ASP A 214 2.12 -7.01 32.08
CA ASP A 214 3.52 -6.56 32.13
C ASP A 214 4.47 -7.38 31.26
N GLN A 215 4.06 -8.58 30.82
CA GLN A 215 4.89 -9.45 30.00
C GLN A 215 4.61 -9.25 28.51
N ILE A 216 3.34 -9.16 28.12
CA ILE A 216 2.92 -9.06 26.73
C ILE A 216 3.35 -7.74 26.10
N VAL A 217 3.41 -6.64 26.89
CA VAL A 217 3.99 -5.37 26.42
C VAL A 217 5.44 -5.56 25.96
N LEU A 218 6.24 -6.31 26.71
CA LEU A 218 7.66 -6.52 26.40
C LEU A 218 7.81 -7.38 25.14
N VAL A 219 6.91 -8.37 24.95
CA VAL A 219 6.83 -9.14 23.70
C VAL A 219 6.51 -8.21 22.53
N GLY A 220 5.53 -7.33 22.70
CA GLY A 220 5.15 -6.35 21.70
C GLY A 220 6.30 -5.42 21.32
N ARG A 221 7.07 -4.92 22.29
CA ARG A 221 8.26 -4.08 22.06
C ARG A 221 9.35 -4.81 21.29
N VAL A 222 9.61 -6.08 21.62
CA VAL A 222 10.57 -6.90 20.85
C VAL A 222 10.09 -7.05 19.41
N ILE A 223 8.81 -7.32 19.18
CA ILE A 223 8.27 -7.45 17.83
C ILE A 223 8.33 -6.11 17.07
N SER A 224 8.01 -4.99 17.72
CA SER A 224 8.23 -3.64 17.15
C SER A 224 9.68 -3.43 16.72
N GLY A 225 10.64 -3.80 17.57
CA GLY A 225 12.07 -3.73 17.26
C GLY A 225 12.46 -4.63 16.07
N VAL A 226 11.88 -5.83 15.96
CA VAL A 226 12.10 -6.73 14.80
C VAL A 226 11.57 -6.11 13.51
N PHE A 227 10.38 -5.50 13.53
CA PHE A 227 9.83 -4.81 12.37
C PHE A 227 10.62 -3.55 12.01
N ASP A 228 11.13 -2.79 12.98
CA ASP A 228 11.99 -1.65 12.68
C ASP A 228 13.36 -2.08 12.10
N MET A 229 13.91 -3.22 12.54
CA MET A 229 15.08 -3.82 11.89
C MET A 229 14.81 -4.29 10.46
N LEU A 230 13.61 -4.81 10.20
CA LEU A 230 13.17 -5.13 8.84
C LEU A 230 13.03 -3.84 8.01
N ALA A 231 12.51 -2.75 8.58
CA ALA A 231 12.43 -1.45 7.90
C ALA A 231 13.83 -0.90 7.56
N LEU A 232 14.80 -1.03 8.48
CA LEU A 232 16.21 -0.71 8.22
C LEU A 232 16.75 -1.50 7.03
N TRP A 233 16.49 -2.81 6.97
CA TRP A 233 16.90 -3.62 5.82
C TRP A 233 16.21 -3.21 4.52
N MET A 234 14.91 -2.92 4.57
CA MET A 234 14.14 -2.50 3.42
C MET A 234 14.59 -1.12 2.90
N ILE A 235 14.97 -0.18 3.78
CA ILE A 235 15.50 1.12 3.35
C ILE A 235 16.85 0.96 2.63
N TYR A 236 17.68 0.02 3.06
CA TYR A 236 18.92 -0.34 2.38
C TYR A 236 18.62 -0.85 0.96
N LEU A 237 17.68 -1.79 0.81
CA LEU A 237 17.31 -2.35 -0.49
C LEU A 237 16.75 -1.29 -1.44
N LEU A 238 15.88 -0.40 -0.92
CA LEU A 238 15.29 0.69 -1.68
C LEU A 238 16.35 1.67 -2.18
N ALA A 239 17.20 2.19 -1.28
CA ALA A 239 18.25 3.12 -1.64
C ALA A 239 19.33 2.49 -2.54
N LYS A 240 19.67 1.21 -2.31
CA LYS A 240 20.55 0.43 -3.20
C LYS A 240 19.99 0.34 -4.61
N LYS A 241 18.68 0.14 -4.74
CA LYS A 241 18.02 0.04 -6.04
C LYS A 241 18.01 1.38 -6.79
N LEU A 242 17.75 2.48 -6.10
CA LEU A 242 17.65 3.81 -6.71
C LEU A 242 19.02 4.42 -7.06
N PHE A 243 20.00 4.27 -6.17
CA PHE A 243 21.25 5.04 -6.22
C PHE A 243 22.52 4.19 -6.05
N GLY A 244 22.38 2.86 -6.01
CA GLY A 244 23.50 1.94 -5.88
C GLY A 244 23.92 1.66 -4.42
N LYS A 245 24.85 0.71 -4.28
CA LYS A 245 25.19 0.09 -3.00
C LYS A 245 25.71 1.07 -1.94
N LYS A 246 26.54 2.04 -2.33
CA LYS A 246 27.13 3.03 -1.40
C LYS A 246 26.03 3.85 -0.72
N THR A 247 25.10 4.37 -1.51
CA THR A 247 23.93 5.13 -1.02
C THR A 247 23.01 4.26 -0.17
N GLY A 248 22.83 2.99 -0.54
CA GLY A 248 22.11 2.02 0.28
C GLY A 248 22.71 1.89 1.69
N VAL A 249 24.02 1.69 1.79
CA VAL A 249 24.71 1.56 3.09
C VAL A 249 24.63 2.87 3.90
N LEU A 250 24.79 4.03 3.24
CA LEU A 250 24.63 5.33 3.90
C LEU A 250 23.23 5.52 4.45
N ALA A 251 22.19 5.22 3.67
CA ALA A 251 20.79 5.30 4.10
C ALA A 251 20.51 4.38 5.29
N ALA A 252 21.04 3.15 5.26
CA ALA A 252 20.95 2.22 6.39
C ALA A 252 21.61 2.77 7.66
N GLY A 253 22.79 3.38 7.54
CA GLY A 253 23.51 3.99 8.66
C GLY A 253 22.73 5.15 9.29
N LEU A 254 22.17 6.04 8.45
CA LEU A 254 21.35 7.15 8.91
C LEU A 254 20.06 6.66 9.59
N TYR A 255 19.38 5.65 9.04
CA TYR A 255 18.20 5.04 9.65
C TYR A 255 18.53 4.35 10.97
N ALA A 256 19.64 3.61 11.03
CA ALA A 256 20.06 2.87 12.23
C ALA A 256 20.29 3.81 13.43
N ALA A 257 20.83 5.01 13.18
CA ALA A 257 21.16 6.01 14.19
C ALA A 257 20.05 7.07 14.43
N ALA A 258 18.94 7.00 13.70
CA ALA A 258 17.87 7.97 13.83
C ALA A 258 17.14 7.83 15.18
N VAL A 259 17.29 8.84 16.04
CA VAL A 259 16.78 8.84 17.42
C VAL A 259 15.28 8.55 17.48
N PHE A 260 14.49 9.18 16.62
CA PHE A 260 13.03 8.99 16.60
C PHE A 260 12.64 7.55 16.27
N LEU A 261 13.30 6.94 15.27
CA LEU A 261 13.02 5.55 14.88
C LEU A 261 13.44 4.56 15.98
N ILE A 262 14.59 4.81 16.62
CA ILE A 262 15.02 4.06 17.80
C ILE A 262 13.97 4.18 18.90
N GLN A 263 13.48 5.38 19.20
CA GLN A 263 12.45 5.58 20.22
C GLN A 263 11.16 4.83 19.88
N MET A 264 10.63 4.96 18.65
CA MET A 264 9.40 4.28 18.25
C MET A 264 9.54 2.76 18.25
N SER A 265 10.73 2.21 18.00
CA SER A 265 10.97 0.77 18.07
C SER A 265 10.83 0.19 19.49
N HIS A 266 10.95 1.02 20.53
CA HIS A 266 10.80 0.61 21.94
C HIS A 266 9.36 0.69 22.46
N PHE A 267 8.40 1.09 21.62
CA PHE A 267 6.99 1.06 21.98
C PHE A 267 6.27 -0.04 21.21
N PHE A 268 5.36 -0.73 21.89
CA PHE A 268 4.42 -1.63 21.24
C PHE A 268 3.30 -0.82 20.58
N THR A 269 3.60 -0.29 19.38
CA THR A 269 2.67 0.47 18.53
C THR A 269 2.67 -0.07 17.10
N VAL A 270 1.86 0.55 16.24
CA VAL A 270 1.66 0.11 14.84
C VAL A 270 2.66 0.74 13.86
N ASP A 271 3.40 1.75 14.29
CA ASP A 271 4.25 2.59 13.45
C ASP A 271 5.37 1.78 12.79
N SER A 272 6.12 1.00 13.57
CA SER A 272 7.23 0.17 13.09
C SER A 272 6.78 -0.81 11.99
N PHE A 273 5.58 -1.37 12.13
CA PHE A 273 4.98 -2.23 11.11
C PHE A 273 4.61 -1.43 9.86
N CYS A 274 3.92 -0.30 10.04
CA CYS A 274 3.51 0.57 8.95
C CYS A 274 4.71 1.01 8.10
N THR A 275 5.82 1.39 8.74
CA THR A 275 7.04 1.81 8.04
C THR A 275 7.57 0.74 7.09
N VAL A 276 7.59 -0.54 7.49
CA VAL A 276 7.98 -1.65 6.60
C VAL A 276 7.09 -1.69 5.37
N PHE A 277 5.77 -1.66 5.54
CA PHE A 277 4.83 -1.77 4.42
C PHE A 277 4.84 -0.55 3.51
N VAL A 278 5.07 0.65 4.06
CA VAL A 278 5.24 1.86 3.25
C VAL A 278 6.49 1.76 2.38
N ILE A 279 7.64 1.38 2.95
CA ILE A 279 8.89 1.21 2.18
C ILE A 279 8.72 0.11 1.14
N LEU A 280 8.08 -1.01 1.52
CA LEU A 280 7.81 -2.13 0.62
C LEU A 280 6.88 -1.71 -0.54
N ALA A 281 5.81 -0.97 -0.26
CA ALA A 281 4.88 -0.48 -1.28
C ALA A 281 5.61 0.40 -2.30
N VAL A 282 6.45 1.34 -1.84
CA VAL A 282 7.29 2.15 -2.72
C VAL A 282 8.25 1.27 -3.51
N TYR A 283 8.94 0.33 -2.86
CA TYR A 283 9.88 -0.58 -3.53
C TYR A 283 9.22 -1.39 -4.65
N LEU A 284 8.03 -1.94 -4.39
CA LEU A 284 7.23 -2.70 -5.35
C LEU A 284 6.67 -1.82 -6.47
N ALA A 285 6.21 -0.61 -6.17
CA ALA A 285 5.77 0.34 -7.19
C ALA A 285 6.91 0.67 -8.17
N LEU A 286 8.12 0.92 -7.65
CA LEU A 286 9.30 1.12 -8.48
C LEU A 286 9.72 -0.15 -9.23
N ASN A 287 9.35 -1.36 -8.78
CA ASN A 287 9.58 -2.60 -9.54
C ASN A 287 8.60 -2.69 -10.71
N ALA A 288 7.33 -2.41 -10.46
CA ALA A 288 6.29 -2.43 -11.49
C ALA A 288 6.56 -1.43 -12.62
N LEU A 289 7.09 -0.23 -12.29
CA LEU A 289 7.45 0.79 -13.28
C LEU A 289 8.73 0.49 -14.09
N GLN A 290 9.48 -0.56 -13.75
CA GLN A 290 10.73 -0.94 -14.43
C GLN A 290 11.72 0.22 -14.63
N ILE A 291 11.89 1.10 -13.63
CA ILE A 291 12.68 2.36 -13.75
C ILE A 291 14.15 2.12 -14.11
N THR A 292 14.65 0.91 -13.84
CA THR A 292 16.00 0.48 -14.23
C THR A 292 16.11 0.15 -15.72
N ASN A 293 15.00 -0.07 -16.42
CA ASN A 293 14.96 -0.28 -17.86
C ASN A 293 15.00 1.10 -18.56
N PRO A 294 16.03 1.37 -19.40
CA PRO A 294 16.16 2.65 -20.09
C PRO A 294 14.91 3.03 -20.90
N LYS A 295 14.17 2.05 -21.41
CA LYS A 295 12.95 2.27 -22.21
C LYS A 295 11.78 2.90 -21.43
N PHE A 296 11.78 2.78 -20.11
CA PHE A 296 10.71 3.27 -19.24
C PHE A 296 11.19 4.39 -18.31
N ARG A 297 12.39 4.92 -18.53
CA ARG A 297 12.83 6.13 -17.83
C ARG A 297 12.00 7.31 -18.32
N LEU A 298 11.39 8.02 -17.38
CA LEU A 298 10.77 9.31 -17.65
C LEU A 298 11.93 10.29 -17.89
N ASP A 299 12.10 10.69 -19.15
CA ASP A 299 12.95 11.82 -19.51
C ASP A 299 12.17 13.09 -19.14
N TRP A 300 12.72 13.87 -18.21
CA TRP A 300 12.17 15.15 -17.75
C TRP A 300 13.03 16.30 -18.26
#